data_AF-A0A833EDU1-F1
#
_entry.id   AF-A0A833EDU1-F1
#
_cell.length_a   1.000
_cell.length_b   1.000
_cell.length_c   1.000
_cell.angle_alpha   90.00
_cell.angle_beta   90.00
_cell.angle_gamma   90.00
#
_symmetry.space_group_name_H-M   'P 1'
#
loop_
_entity.id
_entity.type
_entity.pdbx_description
1 polymer ?
#
loop_
_entity_poly.entity_id
_entity_poly.type
_entity_poly.pdbx_seq_one_letter_code
_entity_poly.pdbx_strand_id
1 'polypeptide(L)'
;MKALSPLLSGVLYTGIAIVGIVLAMNILSPIIEQMKDKAAFEQAQSFLLQLDKVIQDVAKEGKYATRVITLDFSRGKYIIDNETNTIEYILETEAKLVSPGTMRKIGNVIITSGRDVKVEDLGNVIRMSNSYLVVNFTKLGNETNFVDINLSKIISEIKVIRENAVLSPEVVIKFNEIETGKGYIKAEQIGEKLPYGRVIAHISTKELEFDIVFTLKSYSDFIIIEAENVKVIS
;
A
#
# COMPACT_ATOMS: atom_id res chain seq x y z
N MET A 1 61.16 25.60 11.41
CA MET A 1 59.69 25.49 11.57
C MET A 1 58.85 26.40 10.64
N LYS A 2 59.39 27.03 9.58
CA LYS A 2 58.60 27.90 8.67
C LYS A 2 57.92 27.18 7.48
N ALA A 3 58.34 25.95 7.15
CA ALA A 3 57.74 25.15 6.07
C ALA A 3 56.56 24.27 6.51
N LEU A 4 56.29 24.18 7.82
CA LEU A 4 55.21 23.34 8.37
C LEU A 4 53.83 24.02 8.26
N SER A 5 53.80 25.36 8.28
CA SER A 5 52.56 26.15 8.23
C SER A 5 51.84 26.09 6.87
N PRO A 6 52.52 26.20 5.70
CA PRO A 6 51.85 26.09 4.40
C PRO A 6 51.26 24.71 4.14
N LEU A 7 51.96 23.64 4.57
CA LEU A 7 51.47 22.27 4.45
C LEU A 7 50.23 22.03 5.32
N LEU A 8 50.23 22.53 6.56
CA LEU A 8 49.09 22.42 7.46
C LEU A 8 47.86 23.17 6.92
N SER A 9 48.06 24.38 6.39
CA SER A 9 46.99 25.15 5.73
C SER A 9 46.47 24.44 4.48
N GLY A 10 47.34 23.90 3.64
CA GLY A 10 46.93 23.14 2.44
C GLY A 10 46.07 21.93 2.79
N VAL A 11 46.49 21.12 3.77
CA VAL A 11 45.72 19.96 4.25
C VAL A 11 44.36 20.40 4.80
N LEU A 12 44.30 21.51 5.54
CA LEU A 12 43.06 22.04 6.08
C LEU A 12 42.09 22.49 4.97
N TYR A 13 42.58 23.22 3.95
CA TYR A 13 41.76 23.64 2.82
C TYR A 13 41.24 22.44 2.01
N THR A 14 42.08 21.46 1.73
CA THR A 14 41.65 20.24 1.05
C THR A 14 40.64 19.45 1.87
N GLY A 15 40.84 19.37 3.20
CA GLY A 15 39.89 18.75 4.11
C GLY A 15 38.51 19.42 4.08
N ILE A 16 38.47 20.75 4.16
CA ILE A 16 37.23 21.52 4.07
C ILE A 16 36.56 21.33 2.70
N ALA A 17 37.33 21.32 1.60
CA ALA A 17 36.79 21.11 0.26
C ALA A 17 36.18 19.71 0.10
N ILE A 18 36.85 18.65 0.59
CA ILE A 18 36.32 17.28 0.56
C ILE A 18 35.04 17.19 1.39
N VAL A 19 35.03 17.75 2.60
CA VAL A 19 33.83 17.77 3.45
C VAL A 19 32.68 18.50 2.75
N GLY A 20 32.95 19.63 2.09
CA GLY A 20 31.97 20.36 1.30
C GLY A 20 31.37 19.51 0.17
N ILE A 21 32.19 18.78 -0.57
CA ILE A 21 31.74 17.87 -1.65
C ILE A 21 30.90 16.72 -1.08
N VAL A 22 31.32 16.11 0.02
CA VAL A 22 30.57 15.01 0.65
C VAL A 22 29.19 15.48 1.13
N LEU A 23 29.12 16.65 1.76
CA LEU A 23 27.85 17.25 2.19
C LEU A 23 26.93 17.53 0.98
N ALA A 24 27.48 18.11 -0.09
CA ALA A 24 26.73 18.34 -1.31
C ALA A 24 26.19 17.02 -1.89
N MET A 25 27.03 15.99 -2.00
CA MET A 25 26.63 14.67 -2.51
C MET A 25 25.51 14.01 -1.67
N ASN A 26 25.54 14.16 -0.35
CA ASN A 26 24.48 13.63 0.52
C ASN A 26 23.13 14.33 0.28
N ILE A 27 23.15 15.62 -0.05
CA ILE A 27 21.93 16.39 -0.36
C ILE A 27 21.43 16.09 -1.79
N LEU A 28 22.34 15.93 -2.75
CA LEU A 28 21.98 15.68 -4.15
C LEU A 28 21.56 14.25 -4.44
N SER A 29 22.12 13.26 -3.74
CA SER A 29 21.81 11.84 -3.93
C SER A 29 20.30 11.52 -3.97
N PRO A 30 19.48 11.91 -2.97
CA PRO A 30 18.05 11.60 -3.00
C PRO A 30 17.33 12.25 -4.19
N ILE A 31 17.74 13.45 -4.60
CA ILE A 31 17.15 14.14 -5.76
C ILE A 31 17.46 13.36 -7.05
N ILE A 32 18.72 12.93 -7.22
CA ILE A 32 19.14 12.14 -8.37
C ILE A 32 18.39 10.80 -8.42
N GLU A 33 18.21 10.14 -7.28
CA GLU A 33 17.46 8.88 -7.21
C GLU A 33 15.99 9.07 -7.59
N GLN A 34 15.33 10.12 -7.09
CA GLN A 34 13.95 10.44 -7.49
C GLN A 34 13.83 10.75 -9.00
N MET A 35 14.83 11.42 -9.58
CA MET A 35 14.86 11.70 -11.02
C MET A 35 15.01 10.42 -11.85
N LYS A 36 15.89 9.51 -11.44
CA LYS A 36 16.04 8.19 -12.08
C LYS A 36 14.75 7.36 -11.99
N ASP A 37 14.09 7.37 -10.84
CA ASP A 37 12.83 6.65 -10.63
C ASP A 37 11.71 7.19 -11.51
N LYS A 38 11.61 8.52 -11.61
CA LYS A 38 10.67 9.17 -12.52
C LYS A 38 10.94 8.78 -13.98
N ALA A 39 12.20 8.83 -14.42
CA ALA A 39 12.57 8.44 -15.77
C ALA A 39 12.23 6.96 -16.06
N ALA A 40 12.52 6.05 -15.11
CA ALA A 40 12.19 4.64 -15.24
C ALA A 40 10.67 4.40 -15.33
N PHE A 41 9.89 5.11 -14.50
CA PHE A 41 8.44 5.05 -14.53
C PHE A 41 7.85 5.55 -15.86
N GLU A 42 8.32 6.70 -16.36
CA GLU A 42 7.88 7.24 -17.65
C GLU A 42 8.26 6.31 -18.81
N GLN A 43 9.46 5.71 -18.76
CA GLN A 43 9.90 4.71 -19.74
C GLN A 43 8.99 3.48 -19.71
N ALA A 44 8.70 2.93 -18.53
CA ALA A 44 7.82 1.78 -18.37
C ALA A 44 6.39 2.07 -18.83
N GLN A 45 5.85 3.25 -18.50
CA GLN A 45 4.54 3.68 -18.96
C GLN A 45 4.48 3.74 -20.49
N SER A 46 5.47 4.40 -21.11
CA SER A 46 5.56 4.52 -22.57
C SER A 46 5.66 3.14 -23.23
N PHE A 47 6.50 2.26 -22.68
CA PHE A 47 6.65 0.89 -23.16
C PHE A 47 5.35 0.09 -23.07
N LEU A 48 4.64 0.11 -21.94
CA LEU A 48 3.39 -0.64 -21.78
C LEU A 48 2.30 -0.15 -22.76
N LEU A 49 2.26 1.15 -23.04
CA LEU A 49 1.36 1.71 -24.05
C LEU A 49 1.75 1.31 -25.47
N GLN A 50 3.05 1.19 -25.77
CA GLN A 50 3.53 0.67 -27.05
C GLN A 50 3.23 -0.83 -27.19
N LEU A 51 3.43 -1.59 -26.12
CA LEU A 51 3.11 -3.01 -26.05
C LEU A 51 1.62 -3.27 -26.30
N ASP A 52 0.72 -2.50 -25.69
CA ASP A 52 -0.72 -2.58 -25.94
C ASP A 52 -1.06 -2.37 -27.43
N LYS A 53 -0.42 -1.39 -28.08
CA LYS A 53 -0.59 -1.18 -29.54
C LYS A 53 -0.12 -2.39 -30.35
N VAL A 54 1.06 -2.93 -30.03
CA VAL A 54 1.59 -4.11 -30.73
C VAL A 54 0.67 -5.32 -30.53
N ILE A 55 0.14 -5.53 -29.32
CA ILE A 55 -0.83 -6.59 -29.04
C ILE A 55 -2.10 -6.42 -29.89
N GLN A 56 -2.63 -5.19 -29.96
CA GLN A 56 -3.80 -4.89 -30.78
C GLN A 56 -3.55 -5.11 -32.27
N ASP A 57 -2.36 -4.79 -32.77
CA ASP A 57 -2.03 -4.99 -34.19
C ASP A 57 -1.84 -6.47 -34.52
N VAL A 58 -1.16 -7.24 -33.66
CA VAL A 58 -1.05 -8.70 -33.78
C VAL A 58 -2.43 -9.36 -33.75
N ALA A 59 -3.33 -8.88 -32.88
CA ALA A 59 -4.69 -9.40 -32.82
C ALA A 59 -5.49 -9.16 -34.12
N LYS A 60 -5.22 -8.06 -34.84
CA LYS A 60 -5.84 -7.76 -36.15
C LYS A 60 -5.24 -8.56 -37.30
N GLU A 61 -3.94 -8.88 -37.24
CA GLU A 61 -3.22 -9.65 -38.27
C GLU A 61 -3.69 -11.11 -38.35
N GLY A 62 -4.29 -11.63 -37.26
CA GLY A 62 -4.93 -12.94 -37.22
C GLY A 62 -4.12 -14.02 -36.51
N LYS A 63 -4.65 -15.25 -36.53
CA LYS A 63 -4.07 -16.38 -35.80
C LYS A 63 -2.66 -16.67 -36.32
N TYR A 64 -1.70 -16.85 -35.40
CA TYR A 64 -0.27 -17.07 -35.63
C TYR A 64 0.60 -15.84 -35.95
N ALA A 65 0.04 -14.63 -35.99
CA ALA A 65 0.87 -13.43 -36.00
C ALA A 65 1.68 -13.34 -34.70
N THR A 66 2.97 -13.03 -34.81
CA THR A 66 3.88 -12.87 -33.67
C THR A 66 4.79 -11.66 -33.89
N ARG A 67 5.15 -10.98 -32.80
CA ARG A 67 6.09 -9.86 -32.80
C ARG A 67 7.07 -10.04 -31.65
N VAL A 68 8.34 -9.73 -31.91
CA VAL A 68 9.38 -9.71 -30.88
C VAL A 68 9.54 -8.27 -30.40
N ILE A 69 9.43 -8.08 -29.09
CA ILE A 69 9.62 -6.78 -28.44
C ILE A 69 10.75 -6.93 -27.45
N THR A 70 11.74 -6.04 -27.52
CA THR A 70 12.83 -5.99 -26.57
C THR A 70 12.46 -5.08 -25.42
N LEU A 71 12.53 -5.62 -24.20
CA LEU A 71 12.26 -4.90 -22.97
C LEU A 71 13.62 -4.58 -22.31
N ASP A 72 13.93 -3.30 -22.19
CA ASP A 72 15.15 -2.82 -21.55
C ASP A 72 14.80 -1.73 -20.52
N PHE A 73 14.77 -2.11 -19.25
CA PHE A 73 14.56 -1.20 -18.14
C PHE A 73 15.73 -1.28 -17.18
N SER A 74 16.24 -0.12 -16.78
CA SER A 74 17.33 -0.02 -15.82
C SER A 74 16.87 -0.20 -14.36
N ARG A 75 15.57 -0.04 -14.07
CA ARG A 75 14.98 -0.15 -12.72
C ARG A 75 13.58 -0.75 -12.74
N GLY A 76 13.20 -1.35 -11.61
CA GLY A 76 11.90 -1.98 -11.39
C GLY A 76 11.92 -3.48 -11.64
N LYS A 77 10.77 -4.12 -11.41
CA LYS A 77 10.54 -5.56 -11.62
C LYS A 77 9.38 -5.72 -12.59
N TYR A 78 9.48 -6.66 -13.51
CA TYR A 78 8.36 -7.06 -14.36
C TYR A 78 7.84 -8.43 -13.95
N ILE A 79 6.53 -8.60 -14.01
CA ILE A 79 5.86 -9.86 -13.73
C ILE A 79 4.93 -10.13 -14.89
N ILE A 80 5.08 -11.30 -15.51
CA ILE A 80 4.16 -11.80 -16.53
C ILE A 80 3.37 -12.92 -15.86
N ASP A 81 2.07 -12.68 -15.66
CA ASP A 81 1.17 -13.63 -15.05
C ASP A 81 0.25 -14.22 -16.13
N ASN A 82 0.47 -15.50 -16.42
CA ASN A 82 -0.29 -16.24 -17.43
C ASN A 82 -1.68 -16.66 -16.92
N GLU A 83 -1.90 -16.71 -15.61
CA GLU A 83 -3.20 -17.06 -15.04
C GLU A 83 -4.17 -15.90 -15.18
N THR A 84 -3.71 -14.69 -14.83
CA THR A 84 -4.51 -13.47 -14.96
C THR A 84 -4.39 -12.81 -16.33
N ASN A 85 -3.50 -13.30 -17.21
CA ASN A 85 -3.14 -12.68 -18.49
C ASN A 85 -2.72 -11.21 -18.34
N THR A 86 -1.90 -10.93 -17.34
CA THR A 86 -1.43 -9.57 -17.05
C THR A 86 0.09 -9.44 -17.16
N ILE A 87 0.52 -8.24 -17.54
CA ILE A 87 1.93 -7.82 -17.50
C ILE A 87 2.00 -6.64 -16.55
N GLU A 88 2.74 -6.82 -15.46
CA GLU A 88 2.87 -5.82 -14.40
C GLU A 88 4.30 -5.29 -14.36
N TYR A 89 4.44 -3.98 -14.21
CA TYR A 89 5.69 -3.31 -13.89
C TYR A 89 5.57 -2.72 -12.49
N ILE A 90 6.49 -3.09 -11.61
CA ILE A 90 6.53 -2.66 -10.21
C ILE A 90 7.80 -1.86 -9.98
N LEU A 91 7.64 -0.62 -9.54
CA LEU A 91 8.73 0.26 -9.14
C LEU A 91 8.55 0.63 -7.67
N GLU A 92 9.48 0.18 -6.83
CA GLU A 92 9.60 0.63 -5.45
C GLU A 92 10.37 1.96 -5.45
N THR A 93 9.73 3.05 -5.03
CA THR A 93 10.32 4.39 -5.07
C THR A 93 9.78 5.27 -3.94
N GLU A 94 10.63 6.17 -3.45
CA GLU A 94 10.24 7.27 -2.55
C GLU A 94 9.72 8.50 -3.32
N ALA A 95 9.88 8.52 -4.65
CA ALA A 95 9.38 9.59 -5.48
C ALA A 95 7.84 9.56 -5.52
N LYS A 96 7.23 10.73 -5.32
CA LYS A 96 5.77 10.90 -5.44
C LYS A 96 5.36 10.97 -6.91
N LEU A 97 5.42 9.84 -7.60
CA LEU A 97 5.10 9.73 -9.04
C LEU A 97 3.58 9.70 -9.29
N VAL A 98 2.86 8.99 -8.44
CA VAL A 98 1.40 8.84 -8.46
C VAL A 98 0.91 8.98 -7.03
N SER A 99 -0.24 9.65 -6.84
CA SER A 99 -0.80 9.81 -5.50
C SER A 99 -1.23 8.44 -4.94
N PRO A 100 -0.85 8.09 -3.70
CA PRO A 100 -1.22 6.81 -3.09
C PRO A 100 -2.72 6.55 -3.16
N GLY A 101 -3.11 5.32 -3.48
CA GLY A 101 -4.52 4.92 -3.60
C GLY A 101 -5.22 5.46 -4.85
N THR A 102 -4.53 6.19 -5.72
CA THR A 102 -5.10 6.59 -7.02
C THR A 102 -4.88 5.54 -8.08
N MET A 103 -5.85 5.45 -8.98
CA MET A 103 -5.79 4.61 -10.17
C MET A 103 -6.08 5.49 -11.39
N ARG A 104 -5.20 5.44 -12.37
CA ARG A 104 -5.38 6.09 -13.67
C ARG A 104 -5.34 5.02 -14.76
N LYS A 105 -6.41 4.92 -15.53
CA LYS A 105 -6.49 4.04 -16.70
C LYS A 105 -6.18 4.83 -17.97
N ILE A 106 -5.27 4.32 -18.80
CA ILE A 106 -4.92 4.87 -20.11
C ILE A 106 -4.95 3.71 -21.11
N GLY A 107 -6.03 3.64 -21.91
CA GLY A 107 -6.26 2.46 -22.76
C GLY A 107 -6.42 1.18 -21.92
N ASN A 108 -5.63 0.16 -22.24
CA ASN A 108 -5.56 -1.08 -21.46
C ASN A 108 -4.52 -1.05 -20.33
N VAL A 109 -3.77 0.04 -20.19
CA VAL A 109 -2.76 0.18 -19.13
C VAL A 109 -3.40 0.82 -17.89
N ILE A 110 -3.25 0.14 -16.76
CA ILE A 110 -3.70 0.64 -15.45
C ILE A 110 -2.48 1.05 -14.65
N ILE A 111 -2.43 2.32 -14.28
CA ILE A 111 -1.37 2.92 -13.47
C ILE A 111 -1.94 3.15 -12.09
N THR A 112 -1.23 2.70 -11.07
CA THR A 112 -1.71 2.77 -9.70
C THR A 112 -0.54 2.79 -8.75
N SER A 113 -0.76 3.39 -7.58
CA SER A 113 0.21 3.35 -6.49
C SER A 113 -0.50 2.97 -5.21
N GLY A 114 0.19 2.21 -4.37
CA GLY A 114 -0.42 1.66 -3.16
C GLY A 114 -1.49 0.65 -3.52
N ARG A 115 -1.08 -0.52 -4.03
CA ARG A 115 -1.94 -1.71 -4.16
C ARG A 115 -1.26 -2.89 -3.49
N ASP A 116 -0.92 -2.73 -2.22
CA ASP A 116 -0.29 -3.79 -1.43
C ASP A 116 -1.24 -4.37 -0.38
N VAL A 117 -2.49 -3.90 -0.31
CA VAL A 117 -3.48 -4.46 0.62
C VAL A 117 -4.14 -5.69 0.03
N LYS A 118 -4.30 -6.70 0.87
CA LYS A 118 -5.04 -7.93 0.60
C LYS A 118 -6.05 -8.14 1.72
N VAL A 119 -7.29 -8.47 1.36
CA VAL A 119 -8.38 -8.76 2.29
C VAL A 119 -8.91 -10.15 1.98
N GLU A 120 -8.90 -11.02 2.98
CA GLU A 120 -9.34 -12.41 2.89
C GLU A 120 -10.44 -12.70 3.93
N ASP A 121 -11.40 -13.51 3.55
CA ASP A 121 -12.38 -14.10 4.47
C ASP A 121 -12.01 -15.57 4.72
N LEU A 122 -11.59 -15.87 5.95
CA LEU A 122 -11.16 -17.20 6.40
C LEU A 122 -12.28 -17.93 7.16
N GLY A 123 -13.54 -17.53 6.97
CA GLY A 123 -14.71 -18.13 7.60
C GLY A 123 -15.02 -17.51 8.96
N ASN A 124 -14.17 -17.69 9.95
CA ASN A 124 -14.35 -17.12 11.31
C ASN A 124 -13.55 -15.82 11.52
N VAL A 125 -12.66 -15.50 10.60
CA VAL A 125 -11.75 -14.35 10.69
C VAL A 125 -11.72 -13.66 9.34
N ILE A 126 -11.79 -12.33 9.36
CA ILE A 126 -11.45 -11.50 8.21
C ILE A 126 -10.02 -11.02 8.42
N ARG A 127 -9.15 -11.28 7.45
CA ARG A 127 -7.75 -10.87 7.49
C ARG A 127 -7.52 -9.71 6.53
N MET A 128 -6.99 -8.60 7.04
CA MET A 128 -6.44 -7.54 6.22
C MET A 128 -4.91 -7.54 6.34
N SER A 129 -4.19 -7.49 5.24
CA SER A 129 -2.73 -7.48 5.24
C SER A 129 -2.18 -6.51 4.21
N ASN A 130 -1.05 -5.88 4.52
CA ASN A 130 -0.23 -5.14 3.57
C ASN A 130 1.27 -5.48 3.75
N SER A 131 2.19 -4.70 3.18
CA SER A 131 3.63 -4.97 3.30
C SER A 131 4.19 -4.78 4.73
N TYR A 132 3.43 -4.21 5.65
CA TYR A 132 3.86 -3.82 6.99
C TYR A 132 3.09 -4.54 8.10
N LEU A 133 1.78 -4.70 7.92
CA LEU A 133 0.85 -5.19 8.93
C LEU A 133 0.01 -6.35 8.41
N VAL A 134 -0.32 -7.27 9.31
CA VAL A 134 -1.44 -8.20 9.17
C VAL A 134 -2.37 -7.99 10.35
N VAL A 135 -3.66 -7.87 10.09
CA VAL A 135 -4.69 -7.58 11.08
C VAL A 135 -5.81 -8.58 10.92
N ASN A 136 -6.10 -9.32 11.97
CA ASN A 136 -7.18 -10.30 11.99
C ASN A 136 -8.38 -9.73 12.78
N PHE A 137 -9.55 -9.79 12.16
CA PHE A 137 -10.82 -9.37 12.74
C PHE A 137 -11.69 -10.60 12.97
N THR A 138 -12.22 -10.75 14.18
CA THR A 138 -13.15 -11.84 14.48
C THR A 138 -14.46 -11.59 13.73
N LYS A 139 -14.83 -12.50 12.82
CA LYS A 139 -16.09 -12.39 12.07
C LYS A 139 -17.24 -12.86 12.95
N LEU A 140 -18.22 -12.00 13.18
CA LEU A 140 -19.37 -12.26 14.03
C LEU A 140 -20.65 -11.85 13.30
N GLY A 141 -21.68 -12.69 13.36
CA GLY A 141 -23.00 -12.40 12.78
C GLY A 141 -22.99 -12.23 11.26
N ASN A 142 -24.13 -11.77 10.73
CA ASN A 142 -24.28 -11.31 9.36
C ASN A 142 -25.47 -10.34 9.26
N GLU A 143 -25.72 -9.79 8.07
CA GLU A 143 -26.79 -8.81 7.84
C GLU A 143 -28.20 -9.31 8.17
N THR A 144 -28.42 -10.63 8.19
CA THR A 144 -29.73 -11.24 8.51
C THR A 144 -29.80 -11.80 9.93
N ASN A 145 -28.67 -11.94 10.62
CA ASN A 145 -28.57 -12.51 11.95
C ASN A 145 -27.57 -11.75 12.82
N PHE A 146 -28.10 -10.87 13.66
CA PHE A 146 -27.31 -10.05 14.57
C PHE A 146 -26.92 -10.86 15.81
N VAL A 147 -25.65 -10.84 16.15
CA VAL A 147 -25.10 -11.52 17.34
C VAL A 147 -24.52 -10.51 18.31
N ASP A 148 -24.33 -10.91 19.57
CA ASP A 148 -23.67 -10.06 20.55
C ASP A 148 -22.19 -9.87 20.18
N ILE A 149 -21.78 -8.61 20.04
CA ILE A 149 -20.42 -8.18 19.71
C ILE A 149 -19.86 -7.40 20.90
N ASN A 150 -18.66 -7.77 21.31
CA ASN A 150 -17.84 -6.99 22.23
C ASN A 150 -16.83 -6.18 21.41
N LEU A 151 -16.88 -4.85 21.53
CA LEU A 151 -16.09 -3.96 20.68
C LEU A 151 -14.58 -4.15 20.86
N SER A 152 -14.16 -4.48 22.08
CA SER A 152 -12.75 -4.72 22.41
C SER A 152 -12.20 -6.05 21.92
N LYS A 153 -13.06 -6.96 21.43
CA LYS A 153 -12.68 -8.27 20.88
C LYS A 153 -12.78 -8.35 19.35
N ILE A 154 -13.06 -7.22 18.69
CA ILE A 154 -13.17 -7.17 17.24
C ILE A 154 -11.82 -7.47 16.60
N ILE A 155 -10.75 -6.82 17.06
CA ILE A 155 -9.38 -7.09 16.62
C ILE A 155 -8.84 -8.25 17.46
N SER A 156 -8.54 -9.38 16.82
CA SER A 156 -8.02 -10.57 17.49
C SER A 156 -6.49 -10.61 17.50
N GLU A 157 -5.85 -10.11 16.43
CA GLU A 157 -4.40 -10.17 16.27
C GLU A 157 -3.92 -9.04 15.36
N ILE A 158 -2.78 -8.44 15.72
CA ILE A 158 -2.00 -7.55 14.85
C ILE A 158 -0.59 -8.10 14.75
N LYS A 159 -0.12 -8.41 13.54
CA LYS A 159 1.26 -8.80 13.28
C LYS A 159 2.00 -7.68 12.56
N VAL A 160 3.13 -7.26 13.13
CA VAL A 160 4.07 -6.32 12.50
C VAL A 160 5.10 -7.15 11.73
N ILE A 161 5.06 -7.08 10.40
CA ILE A 161 5.83 -7.96 9.52
C ILE A 161 7.34 -7.73 9.67
N ARG A 162 7.78 -6.46 9.72
CA ARG A 162 9.20 -6.09 9.79
C ARG A 162 9.90 -6.61 11.05
N GLU A 163 9.19 -6.58 12.16
CA GLU A 163 9.71 -7.03 13.46
C GLU A 163 9.45 -8.51 13.71
N ASN A 164 8.70 -9.16 12.81
CA ASN A 164 8.12 -10.48 13.00
C ASN A 164 7.42 -10.63 14.38
N ALA A 165 6.85 -9.52 14.85
CA ALA A 165 6.20 -9.44 16.15
C ALA A 165 4.69 -9.65 16.00
N VAL A 166 4.14 -10.56 16.79
CA VAL A 166 2.69 -10.77 16.89
C VAL A 166 2.23 -10.10 18.18
N LEU A 167 1.31 -9.16 18.03
CA LEU A 167 0.68 -8.43 19.11
C LEU A 167 -0.76 -8.94 19.24
N SER A 168 -1.16 -9.25 20.46
CA SER A 168 -2.56 -9.44 20.84
C SER A 168 -2.99 -8.21 21.63
N PRO A 169 -3.28 -7.08 20.96
CA PRO A 169 -3.52 -5.82 21.64
C PRO A 169 -4.84 -5.87 22.41
N GLU A 170 -4.84 -5.31 23.61
CA GLU A 170 -6.08 -4.96 24.31
C GLU A 170 -6.57 -3.61 23.77
N VAL A 171 -7.38 -3.65 22.73
CA VAL A 171 -7.96 -2.44 22.12
C VAL A 171 -9.27 -2.13 22.81
N VAL A 172 -9.32 -1.05 23.60
CA VAL A 172 -10.56 -0.61 24.24
C VAL A 172 -11.26 0.38 23.32
N ILE A 173 -12.38 -0.04 22.74
CA ILE A 173 -13.24 0.83 21.91
C ILE A 173 -14.52 1.08 22.70
N LYS A 174 -14.78 2.36 23.01
CA LYS A 174 -16.02 2.80 23.65
C LYS A 174 -16.67 3.89 22.80
N PHE A 175 -17.97 3.77 22.61
CA PHE A 175 -18.79 4.83 22.03
C PHE A 175 -19.89 5.18 23.03
N ASN A 176 -19.80 6.35 23.67
CA ASN A 176 -20.75 6.76 24.72
C ASN A 176 -20.92 5.70 25.85
N GLU A 177 -19.80 5.15 26.37
CA GLU A 177 -19.73 4.06 27.36
C GLU A 177 -20.29 2.69 26.90
N ILE A 178 -20.68 2.56 25.63
CA ILE A 178 -21.10 1.28 25.06
C ILE A 178 -19.85 0.46 24.72
N GLU A 179 -19.74 -0.72 25.33
CA GLU A 179 -18.68 -1.72 25.08
C GLU A 179 -19.20 -2.97 24.35
N THR A 180 -20.52 -3.17 24.35
CA THR A 180 -21.17 -4.34 23.75
C THR A 180 -22.45 -3.92 23.03
N GLY A 181 -22.76 -4.56 21.90
CA GLY A 181 -24.02 -4.36 21.17
C GLY A 181 -24.34 -5.56 20.30
N LYS A 182 -25.50 -5.55 19.63
CA LYS A 182 -25.88 -6.59 18.67
C LYS A 182 -25.56 -6.15 17.26
N GLY A 183 -25.00 -7.02 16.45
CA GLY A 183 -24.77 -6.68 15.05
C GLY A 183 -23.95 -7.70 14.30
N TYR A 184 -23.14 -7.23 13.36
CA TYR A 184 -22.30 -8.10 12.54
C TYR A 184 -20.99 -7.41 12.11
N ILE A 185 -20.02 -8.22 11.69
CA ILE A 185 -18.74 -7.76 11.17
C ILE A 185 -18.54 -8.33 9.77
N LYS A 186 -18.27 -7.47 8.79
CA LYS A 186 -18.03 -7.87 7.40
C LYS A 186 -16.88 -7.09 6.77
N ALA A 187 -16.25 -7.68 5.77
CA ALA A 187 -15.37 -6.94 4.86
C ALA A 187 -16.24 -6.14 3.87
N GLU A 188 -15.86 -4.90 3.59
CA GLU A 188 -16.48 -4.13 2.50
C GLU A 188 -16.16 -4.77 1.13
N GLN A 189 -14.90 -5.19 0.96
CA GLN A 189 -14.42 -5.83 -0.25
C GLN A 189 -13.39 -6.92 0.10
N ILE A 190 -13.48 -8.07 -0.57
CA ILE A 190 -12.51 -9.16 -0.51
C ILE A 190 -11.71 -9.16 -1.81
N GLY A 191 -10.40 -9.34 -1.72
CA GLY A 191 -9.54 -9.41 -2.90
C GLY A 191 -8.08 -9.10 -2.60
N GLU A 192 -7.27 -9.17 -3.66
CA GLU A 192 -5.85 -8.87 -3.61
C GLU A 192 -5.53 -7.58 -4.36
N LYS A 193 -4.38 -6.98 -4.05
CA LYS A 193 -3.89 -5.74 -4.65
C LYS A 193 -4.96 -4.64 -4.54
N LEU A 194 -5.56 -4.45 -3.37
CA LEU A 194 -6.52 -3.39 -3.10
C LEU A 194 -5.78 -2.10 -2.71
N PRO A 195 -6.32 -0.91 -3.01
CA PRO A 195 -5.73 0.35 -2.56
C PRO A 195 -5.82 0.51 -1.04
N TYR A 196 -6.89 -0.01 -0.47
CA TYR A 196 -7.13 -0.11 0.96
C TYR A 196 -8.06 -1.31 1.22
N GLY A 197 -8.04 -1.81 2.44
CA GLY A 197 -9.01 -2.77 2.94
C GLY A 197 -9.91 -2.09 3.97
N ARG A 198 -11.21 -2.38 3.94
CA ARG A 198 -12.17 -1.90 4.94
C ARG A 198 -12.92 -3.08 5.56
N VAL A 199 -12.94 -3.11 6.89
CA VAL A 199 -13.80 -4.00 7.69
C VAL A 199 -14.79 -3.14 8.45
N ILE A 200 -16.06 -3.50 8.38
CA ILE A 200 -17.16 -2.75 8.98
C ILE A 200 -17.75 -3.63 10.09
N ALA A 201 -17.75 -3.12 11.31
CA ALA A 201 -18.50 -3.67 12.43
C ALA A 201 -19.76 -2.83 12.63
N HIS A 202 -20.90 -3.35 12.19
CA HIS A 202 -22.20 -2.73 12.41
C HIS A 202 -22.69 -3.08 13.81
N ILE A 203 -23.05 -2.09 14.61
CA ILE A 203 -23.44 -2.25 16.00
C ILE A 203 -24.77 -1.54 16.24
N SER A 204 -25.73 -2.29 16.78
CA SER A 204 -27.05 -1.83 17.18
C SER A 204 -27.23 -2.09 18.68
N THR A 205 -27.66 -1.05 19.39
CA THR A 205 -28.00 -1.09 20.81
C THR A 205 -29.44 -0.62 21.00
N LYS A 206 -29.89 -0.46 22.25
CA LYS A 206 -31.23 0.06 22.53
C LYS A 206 -31.40 1.54 22.14
N GLU A 207 -30.32 2.29 22.15
CA GLU A 207 -30.35 3.76 22.03
C GLU A 207 -29.63 4.26 20.76
N LEU A 208 -28.67 3.48 20.25
CA LEU A 208 -27.78 3.88 19.16
C LEU A 208 -27.57 2.75 18.16
N GLU A 209 -27.51 3.11 16.89
CA GLU A 209 -27.02 2.29 15.79
C GLU A 209 -25.83 3.00 15.15
N PHE A 210 -24.71 2.32 14.95
CA PHE A 210 -23.51 2.91 14.36
C PHE A 210 -22.62 1.85 13.72
N ASP A 211 -21.74 2.30 12.82
CA ASP A 211 -20.72 1.48 12.22
C ASP A 211 -19.35 1.86 12.78
N ILE A 212 -18.54 0.87 13.14
CA ILE A 212 -17.09 1.06 13.33
C ILE A 212 -16.40 0.54 12.09
N VAL A 213 -15.69 1.43 11.40
CA VAL A 213 -14.97 1.15 10.17
C VAL A 213 -13.48 1.09 10.48
N PHE A 214 -12.87 -0.05 10.16
CA PHE A 214 -11.44 -0.28 10.22
C PHE A 214 -10.86 -0.20 8.81
N THR A 215 -9.95 0.73 8.58
CA THR A 215 -9.31 0.94 7.27
C THR A 215 -7.82 0.65 7.37
N LEU A 216 -7.33 -0.32 6.59
CA LEU A 216 -5.90 -0.54 6.36
C LEU A 216 -5.55 0.01 4.98
N LYS A 217 -4.70 1.04 4.93
CA LYS A 217 -4.24 1.64 3.67
C LYS A 217 -3.02 0.92 3.13
N SER A 218 -2.83 1.04 1.84
CA SER A 218 -1.59 0.56 1.24
C SER A 218 -0.36 1.29 1.77
N TYR A 219 0.74 0.56 1.97
CA TYR A 219 1.99 1.04 2.54
C TYR A 219 1.89 1.77 3.90
N SER A 220 0.85 1.46 4.69
CA SER A 220 0.69 2.03 6.04
C SER A 220 1.07 1.03 7.12
N ASP A 221 1.73 1.52 8.17
CA ASP A 221 2.08 0.78 9.38
C ASP A 221 1.08 1.04 10.53
N PHE A 222 -0.11 1.57 10.19
CA PHE A 222 -1.19 1.85 11.13
C PHE A 222 -2.55 1.47 10.53
N ILE A 223 -3.55 1.34 11.40
CA ILE A 223 -4.96 1.13 11.05
C ILE A 223 -5.71 2.40 11.42
N ILE A 224 -6.64 2.84 10.57
CA ILE A 224 -7.56 3.92 10.88
C ILE A 224 -8.86 3.32 11.39
N ILE A 225 -9.37 3.85 12.50
CA ILE A 225 -10.65 3.42 13.10
C ILE A 225 -11.57 4.64 13.12
N GLU A 226 -12.72 4.51 12.47
CA GLU A 226 -13.71 5.59 12.30
C GLU A 226 -15.08 5.10 12.77
N ALA A 227 -15.85 5.99 13.40
CA ALA A 227 -17.26 5.75 13.66
C ALA A 227 -18.10 6.44 12.58
N GLU A 228 -18.90 5.67 11.86
CA GLU A 228 -19.74 6.13 10.74
C GLU A 228 -21.21 5.80 11.00
N ASN A 229 -22.12 6.42 10.24
CA ASN A 229 -23.56 6.11 10.22
C ASN A 229 -24.26 6.09 11.60
N VAL A 230 -23.83 6.96 12.52
CA VAL A 230 -24.42 7.06 13.87
C VAL A 230 -25.87 7.56 13.78
N LYS A 231 -26.80 6.75 14.28
CA LYS A 231 -28.23 7.07 14.40
C LYS A 231 -28.68 6.85 15.84
N VAL A 232 -29.56 7.74 16.30
CA VAL A 232 -30.26 7.59 17.58
C VAL A 232 -31.54 6.81 17.33
N ILE A 233 -31.72 5.70 18.04
CA ILE A 233 -32.95 4.91 18.02
C ILE A 233 -33.85 5.47 19.13
N SER A 234 -34.95 6.12 18.72
CA SER A 234 -36.00 6.64 19.60
C SER A 234 -37.17 5.69 19.72
#